data_AF-A0AAZ3SA57-F1
#
_entry.id   AF-A0AAZ3SA57-F1
#
_cell.length_a   1.000
_cell.length_b   1.000
_cell.length_c   1.000
_cell.angle_alpha   90.00
_cell.angle_beta   90.00
_cell.angle_gamma   90.00
#
_symmetry.space_group_name_H-M   'P 1'
#
loop_
_entity.id
_entity.type
_entity.pdbx_description
1 polymer ?
#
loop_
_entity_poly.entity_id
_entity_poly.type
_entity_poly.pdbx_seq_one_letter_code
_entity_poly.pdbx_strand_id
1 'polypeptide(L)'
;MSRELDALTVVNQLRDLAADPLNRRAIVQDNGCLPGLILFLDHPNPQVVYSALLAVRYLAECRTNREKMKGELGMMLSLQNVMQNRQYVHVCKCSGQEGCLRLTCKDEFD
;
A
#
# COMPACT_ATOMS: atom_id res chain seq x y z
N MET A 1 -12.01 2.10 24.72
CA MET A 1 -11.79 2.98 23.55
C MET A 1 -10.28 3.01 23.30
N SER A 2 -9.73 2.32 22.28
CA SER A 2 -8.30 2.42 21.85
C SER A 2 -7.79 1.17 21.08
N ARG A 3 -8.34 0.85 19.92
CA ARG A 3 -7.67 -0.10 18.99
C ARG A 3 -7.69 0.42 17.57
N GLU A 4 -8.77 1.09 17.21
CA GLU A 4 -8.95 1.67 15.87
C GLU A 4 -8.18 2.98 15.67
N LEU A 5 -8.00 3.78 16.74
CA LEU A 5 -7.14 4.97 16.72
C LEU A 5 -5.65 4.59 16.65
N ASP A 6 -5.28 3.44 17.21
CA ASP A 6 -3.94 2.88 17.14
C ASP A 6 -3.61 2.42 15.72
N ALA A 7 -4.52 1.70 15.06
CA ALA A 7 -4.33 1.23 13.69
C ALA A 7 -4.10 2.41 12.72
N LEU A 8 -4.91 3.47 12.81
CA LEU A 8 -4.77 4.65 11.96
C LEU A 8 -3.46 5.40 12.22
N THR A 9 -3.08 5.55 13.50
CA THR A 9 -1.81 6.18 13.87
C THR A 9 -0.62 5.41 13.32
N VAL A 10 -0.60 4.09 13.50
CA VAL A 10 0.50 3.23 13.05
C VAL A 10 0.64 3.24 11.53
N VAL A 11 -0.46 3.09 10.79
CA VAL A 11 -0.40 3.09 9.32
C VAL A 11 -0.01 4.47 8.76
N ASN A 12 -0.41 5.56 9.41
CA ASN A 12 0.01 6.91 9.04
C ASN A 12 1.52 7.08 9.21
N GLN A 13 2.09 6.65 10.35
CA GLN A 13 3.53 6.69 10.58
C GLN A 13 4.28 5.86 9.52
N LEU A 14 3.79 4.66 9.21
CA LEU A 14 4.41 3.82 8.20
C LEU A 14 4.33 4.43 6.79
N ARG A 15 3.22 5.08 6.44
CA ARG A 15 3.07 5.85 5.20
C ARG A 15 4.08 7.00 5.14
N ASP A 16 4.21 7.76 6.23
CA ASP A 16 5.10 8.92 6.27
C ASP A 16 6.57 8.49 6.16
N LEU A 17 6.93 7.37 6.77
CA LEU A 17 8.24 6.74 6.56
C LEU A 17 8.45 6.30 5.10
N ALA A 18 7.45 5.65 4.49
CA ALA A 18 7.52 5.18 3.10
C ALA A 18 7.56 6.34 2.07
N ALA A 19 7.01 7.50 2.42
CA ALA A 19 7.06 8.69 1.57
C ALA A 19 8.50 9.12 1.28
N ASP A 20 9.41 8.95 2.25
CA ASP A 20 10.84 9.16 2.07
C ASP A 20 11.48 8.02 1.24
N PRO A 21 12.06 8.30 0.06
CA PRO A 21 12.67 7.29 -0.79
C PRO A 21 13.81 6.50 -0.14
N LEU A 22 14.51 7.07 0.84
CA LEU A 22 15.62 6.41 1.54
C LEU A 22 15.13 5.25 2.41
N ASN A 23 13.92 5.35 2.96
CA ASN A 23 13.36 4.34 3.86
C ASN A 23 12.71 3.16 3.11
N ARG A 24 12.26 3.38 1.86
CA ARG A 24 11.45 2.39 1.10
C ARG A 24 12.09 1.01 1.02
N ARG A 25 13.41 0.94 0.78
CA ARG A 25 14.13 -0.34 0.70
C ARG A 25 14.20 -1.02 2.06
N ALA A 26 14.53 -0.27 3.12
CA ALA A 26 14.64 -0.79 4.47
C ALA A 26 13.28 -1.33 4.96
N ILE A 27 12.19 -0.59 4.72
CA ILE A 27 10.82 -1.00 5.09
C ILE A 27 10.43 -2.31 4.41
N VAL A 28 10.71 -2.44 3.11
CA VAL A 28 10.36 -3.67 2.37
C VAL A 28 11.26 -4.84 2.78
N GLN A 29 12.50 -4.59 3.18
CA GLN A 29 13.40 -5.63 3.70
C GLN A 29 13.02 -6.10 5.11
N ASP A 30 12.36 -5.25 5.89
CA ASP A 30 11.82 -5.63 7.18
C ASP A 30 10.66 -6.64 7.02
N ASN A 31 10.81 -7.81 7.64
CA ASN A 31 9.87 -8.93 7.49
C ASN A 31 8.49 -8.66 8.15
N GLY A 32 8.32 -7.59 8.93
CA GLY A 32 7.06 -7.26 9.58
C GLY A 32 6.21 -6.22 8.84
N CYS A 33 6.85 -5.34 8.08
CA CYS A 33 6.18 -4.19 7.49
C CYS A 33 5.21 -4.56 6.36
N LEU A 34 5.59 -5.50 5.47
CA LEU A 34 4.69 -5.93 4.39
C LEU A 34 3.48 -6.71 4.91
N PRO A 35 3.61 -7.73 5.78
CA PRO A 35 2.46 -8.38 6.41
C PRO A 35 1.56 -7.40 7.19
N GLY A 36 2.17 -6.42 7.87
CA GLY A 36 1.43 -5.38 8.58
C GLY A 36 0.59 -4.51 7.64
N LEU A 37 1.15 -4.07 6.52
CA LEU A 37 0.42 -3.33 5.49
C LEU A 37 -0.72 -4.16 4.89
N ILE A 38 -0.49 -5.44 4.61
CA ILE A 38 -1.50 -6.37 4.08
C ILE A 38 -2.69 -6.49 5.05
N LEU A 39 -2.42 -6.57 6.35
CA LEU A 39 -3.45 -6.60 7.38
C LEU A 39 -4.26 -5.30 7.44
N PHE A 40 -3.61 -4.14 7.25
CA PHE A 40 -4.32 -2.85 7.20
C PHE A 40 -5.19 -2.66 5.95
N LEU A 41 -4.90 -3.36 4.85
CA LEU A 41 -5.72 -3.31 3.63
C LEU A 41 -7.11 -3.96 3.81
N ASP A 42 -7.27 -4.85 4.79
CA ASP A 42 -8.54 -5.52 5.11
C ASP A 42 -9.30 -4.81 6.26
N HIS A 43 -8.79 -3.67 6.75
CA HIS A 43 -9.38 -3.00 7.91
C HIS A 43 -10.78 -2.43 7.59
N PRO A 44 -11.79 -2.54 8.49
CA PRO A 44 -13.12 -1.96 8.28
C PRO A 44 -13.16 -0.43 8.20
N ASN A 45 -12.03 0.24 8.46
CA ASN A 45 -11.95 1.70 8.48
C ASN A 45 -11.31 2.17 7.17
N PRO A 46 -12.03 2.91 6.32
CA PRO A 46 -11.53 3.32 5.02
C PRO A 46 -10.31 4.24 5.09
N GLN A 47 -10.13 5.00 6.18
CA GLN A 47 -8.95 5.85 6.37
C GLN A 47 -7.68 5.03 6.61
N VAL A 48 -7.81 3.88 7.30
CA VAL A 48 -6.70 2.94 7.52
C VAL A 48 -6.30 2.31 6.20
N VAL A 49 -7.28 1.79 5.44
CA VAL A 49 -7.06 1.18 4.12
C VAL A 49 -6.43 2.19 3.15
N TYR A 50 -6.94 3.42 3.11
CA TYR A 50 -6.39 4.49 2.27
C TYR A 50 -4.92 4.78 2.57
N SER A 51 -4.59 4.91 3.86
CA SER A 51 -3.21 5.18 4.29
C SER A 51 -2.27 4.01 3.99
N ALA A 52 -2.75 2.77 4.15
CA ALA A 52 -2.02 1.57 3.77
C ALA A 52 -1.75 1.52 2.26
N LEU A 53 -2.75 1.82 1.43
CA LEU A 53 -2.60 1.88 -0.03
C LEU A 53 -1.57 2.92 -0.46
N LEU A 54 -1.58 4.10 0.16
CA LEU A 54 -0.58 5.13 -0.11
C LEU A 54 0.82 4.66 0.25
N ALA A 55 0.99 4.03 1.41
CA ALA A 55 2.27 3.45 1.81
C ALA A 55 2.74 2.40 0.78
N VAL A 56 1.89 1.46 0.42
CA VAL A 56 2.15 0.43 -0.60
C VAL A 56 2.55 1.08 -1.94
N ARG A 57 1.86 2.13 -2.37
CA ARG A 57 2.21 2.89 -3.58
C ARG A 57 3.62 3.46 -3.48
N TYR A 58 3.97 4.14 -2.39
CA TYR A 58 5.30 4.72 -2.20
C TYR A 58 6.39 3.64 -2.22
N LEU A 59 6.17 2.51 -1.55
CA LEU A 59 7.10 1.38 -1.57
C LEU A 59 7.30 0.82 -2.98
N ALA A 60 6.24 0.73 -3.78
CA ALA A 60 6.25 0.21 -5.15
C ALA A 60 6.88 1.18 -6.19
N GLU A 61 7.06 2.46 -5.85
CA GLU A 61 7.84 3.38 -6.68
C GLU A 61 9.30 2.93 -6.79
N CYS A 62 9.82 2.22 -5.77
CA CYS A 62 11.13 1.58 -5.85
C CYS A 62 11.02 0.25 -6.60
N ARG A 63 11.63 0.15 -7.80
CA ARG A 63 11.51 -1.05 -8.64
C ARG A 63 11.99 -2.32 -7.94
N THR A 64 13.06 -2.24 -7.16
CA THR A 64 13.63 -3.38 -6.41
C THR A 64 12.69 -3.93 -5.35
N ASN A 65 11.73 -3.12 -4.89
CA ASN A 65 10.75 -3.54 -3.90
C ASN A 65 9.62 -4.37 -4.52
N ARG A 66 9.32 -4.13 -5.81
CA ARG A 66 8.16 -4.72 -6.47
C ARG A 66 8.19 -6.24 -6.37
N GLU A 67 9.30 -6.88 -6.76
CA GLU A 67 9.43 -8.34 -6.74
C GLU A 67 9.16 -8.94 -5.36
N LYS A 68 9.73 -8.35 -4.30
CA LYS A 68 9.48 -8.80 -2.92
C LYS A 68 8.02 -8.59 -2.51
N MET A 69 7.42 -7.45 -2.88
CA MET A 69 6.01 -7.18 -2.60
C MET A 69 5.07 -8.14 -3.34
N LYS A 70 5.38 -8.53 -4.59
CA LYS A 70 4.58 -9.54 -5.33
C LYS A 70 4.66 -10.91 -4.66
N GLY A 71 5.83 -11.26 -4.13
CA GLY A 71 6.08 -12.53 -3.45
C GLY A 71 5.54 -12.59 -2.02
N GLU A 72 5.11 -11.46 -1.45
CA GLU A 72 4.55 -11.44 -0.10
C GLU A 72 3.15 -12.07 -0.08
N LEU A 73 2.97 -13.03 0.83
CA LEU A 73 1.73 -13.81 0.91
C LEU A 73 0.53 -12.90 1.20
N GLY A 74 -0.49 -12.97 0.33
CA GLY A 74 -1.73 -12.23 0.50
C GLY A 74 -1.71 -10.80 -0.06
N MET A 75 -0.54 -10.25 -0.45
CA MET A 75 -0.45 -8.87 -0.97
C MET A 75 -1.36 -8.67 -2.20
N MET A 76 -1.25 -9.57 -3.17
CA MET A 76 -2.01 -9.48 -4.41
C MET A 76 -3.52 -9.65 -4.22
N LEU A 77 -3.91 -10.54 -3.33
CA LEU A 77 -5.32 -10.78 -3.00
C LEU A 77 -5.92 -9.56 -2.29
N SER A 78 -5.23 -9.00 -1.29
CA SER A 78 -5.69 -7.80 -0.58
C SER A 78 -5.82 -6.60 -1.52
N LEU A 79 -4.85 -6.38 -2.41
CA LEU A 79 -4.94 -5.32 -3.41
C LEU A 79 -6.11 -5.53 -4.37
N GLN A 80 -6.34 -6.77 -4.84
CA GLN A 80 -7.47 -7.09 -5.71
C GLN A 80 -8.82 -6.82 -5.02
N ASN A 81 -8.97 -7.21 -3.75
CA ASN A 81 -10.18 -6.95 -2.96
C ASN A 81 -10.46 -5.45 -2.83
N VAL A 82 -9.42 -4.66 -2.55
CA VAL A 82 -9.54 -3.20 -2.46
C VAL A 82 -9.93 -2.57 -3.80
N MET A 83 -9.36 -3.04 -4.91
CA MET A 83 -9.69 -2.55 -6.26
C MET A 83 -11.14 -2.87 -6.67
N GLN A 84 -11.67 -4.02 -6.23
CA GLN A 84 -13.06 -4.41 -6.47
C GLN A 84 -14.04 -3.64 -5.59
N ASN A 85 -13.57 -3.09 -4.47
CA ASN A 85 -14.39 -2.32 -3.56
C ASN A 85 -14.58 -0.88 -4.08
N ARG A 86 -15.82 -0.56 -4.46
CA ARG A 86 -16.27 0.73 -5.02
C ARG A 86 -15.79 1.94 -4.21
N GLN A 87 -15.62 1.79 -2.90
CA GLN A 87 -15.21 2.84 -1.98
C GLN A 87 -13.78 3.36 -2.25
N TYR A 88 -12.91 2.57 -2.87
CA TYR A 88 -11.49 2.91 -3.09
C TYR A 88 -11.13 3.14 -4.57
N VAL A 89 -12.09 2.98 -5.49
CA VAL A 89 -11.90 3.11 -6.96
C VAL A 89 -11.37 4.50 -7.37
N HIS A 90 -11.66 5.55 -6.59
CA HIS A 90 -11.17 6.90 -6.86
C HIS A 90 -9.70 7.11 -6.46
N VAL A 91 -9.18 6.33 -5.51
CA VAL A 91 -7.79 6.40 -5.04
C VAL A 91 -6.84 5.92 -6.14
N CYS A 92 -7.27 4.93 -6.93
CA CYS A 92 -6.55 4.43 -8.08
C CYS A 92 -6.68 5.30 -9.36
N LYS A 93 -7.50 6.37 -9.35
CA LYS A 93 -7.71 7.25 -10.52
C LYS A 93 -6.85 8.51 -10.54
N CYS A 94 -6.15 8.86 -9.47
CA CYS A 94 -5.28 10.04 -9.43
C CYS A 94 -3.87 9.76 -9.98
N SER A 95 -3.81 9.57 -11.29
CA SER A 95 -2.58 9.55 -12.10
C SER A 95 -2.79 10.28 -13.44
N GLY A 96 -3.57 11.36 -13.41
CA GLY A 96 -3.88 12.22 -14.55
C GLY A 96 -3.00 13.47 -14.63
N GLN A 97 -1.82 13.46 -14.01
CA GLN A 97 -0.74 14.39 -14.35
C GLN A 97 0.31 13.61 -15.12
N GLU A 98 0.60 14.12 -16.32
CA GLU A 98 1.49 13.56 -17.32
C GLU A 98 2.90 13.40 -16.71
N GLY A 99 3.18 12.20 -16.17
CA GLY A 99 4.45 11.89 -15.50
C GLY A 99 4.36 11.03 -14.24
N CYS A 100 3.16 10.82 -13.66
CA CYS A 100 3.04 10.09 -12.39
C CYS A 100 2.07 8.88 -12.50
N LEU A 101 2.63 7.67 -12.40
CA LEU A 101 1.98 6.38 -12.12
C LEU A 101 0.86 5.89 -13.06
N ARG A 102 1.22 5.18 -14.15
CA ARG A 102 0.45 3.96 -14.47
C ARG A 102 0.62 2.99 -13.31
N LEU A 103 -0.32 2.99 -12.36
CA LEU A 103 -0.68 1.78 -11.64
C LEU A 103 -1.73 1.04 -12.47
N THR A 104 -1.41 0.72 -13.72
CA THR A 104 -2.08 -0.40 -14.39
C THR A 104 -1.46 -1.66 -13.79
N CYS A 105 -1.99 -2.12 -12.65
CA CYS A 105 -1.74 -3.48 -12.14
C CYS A 105 -2.15 -4.57 -13.14
N LYS A 106 -2.65 -4.20 -14.33
CA LYS A 106 -2.99 -5.09 -15.43
C LYS A 106 -1.81 -5.45 -16.33
N ASP A 107 -0.70 -4.70 -16.29
CA ASP A 107 0.47 -4.95 -17.17
C ASP A 107 1.76 -5.33 -16.42
N GLU A 108 1.78 -5.28 -15.08
CA GLU A 108 2.97 -5.69 -14.30
C GLU A 108 2.74 -6.99 -13.50
N PHE A 109 1.63 -7.69 -13.69
CA PHE A 109 1.32 -8.95 -12.99
C PHE A 109 0.89 -10.06 -13.96
N ASP A 110 1.57 -10.11 -15.11
CA ASP A 110 1.68 -11.30 -15.94
C ASP A 110 3.04 -11.94 -15.68
#